data_AF-A0A227IZC6-F1
#
_entry.id   AF-A0A227IZC6-F1
#
_cell.length_a   1.000
_cell.length_b   1.000
_cell.length_c   1.000
_cell.angle_alpha   90.00
_cell.angle_beta   90.00
_cell.angle_gamma   90.00
#
_symmetry.space_group_name_H-M   'P 1'
#
loop_
_entity.id
_entity.type
_entity.pdbx_description
1 polymer ?
#
loop_
_entity_poly.entity_id
_entity_poly.type
_entity_poly.pdbx_seq_one_letter_code
_entity_poly.pdbx_strand_id
1 'polypeptide(L)'
;VRTPTRQFSSCVLIECGDSLDSINATASSIVRYVSQRAGIGINAGRIRALGSEIRGGEAFHTGCIPFYKYFQTAVKCCSQGGVRG
;
A
#
# COMPACT_ATOMS: atom_id res chain seq x y z
N VAL A 1 9.43 -30.48 8.05
CA VAL A 1 8.86 -29.10 7.97
C VAL A 1 9.83 -28.27 7.14
N ARG A 2 9.45 -27.79 5.94
CA ARG A 2 10.43 -27.52 4.87
C ARG A 2 11.00 -26.09 4.78
N THR A 3 10.45 -25.08 5.47
CA THR A 3 11.03 -23.72 5.56
C THR A 3 10.64 -23.01 6.88
N PRO A 4 11.48 -22.08 7.41
CA PRO A 4 11.16 -21.31 8.62
C PRO A 4 10.01 -20.31 8.44
N THR A 5 9.88 -19.71 7.25
CA THR A 5 8.82 -18.74 6.95
C THR A 5 7.49 -19.47 6.78
N ARG A 6 6.47 -19.06 7.57
CA ARG A 6 5.12 -19.64 7.57
C ARG A 6 4.08 -18.67 7.00
N GLN A 7 4.36 -18.13 5.82
CA GLN A 7 3.38 -17.41 5.02
C GLN A 7 3.08 -18.26 3.78
N PHE A 8 1.80 -18.54 3.55
CA PHE A 8 1.33 -19.39 2.45
C PHE A 8 0.26 -18.71 1.58
N SER A 9 -0.12 -17.47 1.90
CA SER A 9 -1.17 -16.75 1.21
C SER A 9 -0.64 -16.15 -0.08
N SER A 10 -1.22 -16.54 -1.22
CA SER A 10 -0.79 -16.07 -2.54
C SER A 10 -1.25 -14.64 -2.87
N CYS A 11 -2.41 -14.22 -2.37
CA CYS A 11 -2.99 -12.90 -2.62
C CYS A 11 -3.45 -12.26 -1.31
N VAL A 12 -3.27 -10.94 -1.18
CA VAL A 12 -3.73 -10.13 -0.06
C VAL A 12 -4.49 -8.92 -0.60
N LEU A 13 -5.70 -8.70 -0.09
CA LEU A 13 -6.54 -7.54 -0.42
C LEU A 13 -6.45 -6.54 0.74
N ILE A 14 -6.10 -5.30 0.44
CA ILE A 14 -5.92 -4.23 1.43
C ILE A 14 -6.81 -3.05 1.05
N GLU A 15 -7.65 -2.59 1.98
CA GLU A 15 -8.46 -1.38 1.81
C GLU A 15 -7.79 -0.19 2.51
N CYS A 16 -7.60 0.88 1.75
CA CYS A 16 -7.03 2.14 2.24
C CYS A 16 -8.16 3.15 2.49
N GLY A 17 -8.19 3.70 3.70
CA GLY A 17 -9.04 4.82 4.07
C GLY A 17 -8.49 6.18 3.64
N ASP A 18 -9.27 7.22 3.87
CA ASP A 18 -8.95 8.62 3.55
C ASP A 18 -8.27 9.35 4.73
N SER A 19 -7.19 8.75 5.25
CA SER A 19 -6.38 9.34 6.32
C SER A 19 -4.91 8.94 6.17
N LEU A 20 -4.00 9.80 6.65
CA LEU A 20 -2.57 9.53 6.57
C LEU A 20 -2.17 8.27 7.33
N ASP A 21 -2.80 8.01 8.48
CA ASP A 21 -2.55 6.78 9.25
C ASP A 21 -2.94 5.52 8.46
N SER A 22 -4.08 5.56 7.77
CA SER A 22 -4.52 4.43 6.95
C SER A 22 -3.65 4.24 5.71
N ILE A 23 -3.22 5.33 5.08
CA ILE A 23 -2.29 5.30 3.94
C ILE A 23 -0.95 4.69 4.35
N ASN A 24 -0.40 5.11 5.48
CA ASN A 24 0.87 4.58 6.01
C ASN A 24 0.74 3.12 6.46
N ALA A 25 -0.38 2.73 7.08
CA ALA A 25 -0.67 1.35 7.44
C ALA A 25 -0.79 0.44 6.22
N THR A 26 -1.43 0.95 5.14
CA THR A 26 -1.54 0.27 3.85
C THR A 26 -0.16 0.04 3.27
N ALA A 27 0.66 1.08 3.14
CA ALA A 27 2.03 0.97 2.62
C ALA A 27 2.89 -0.01 3.44
N SER A 28 2.84 0.08 4.77
CA SER A 28 3.57 -0.84 5.66
C SER A 28 3.15 -2.30 5.47
N SER A 29 1.85 -2.54 5.25
CA SER A 29 1.31 -3.88 4.99
C SER A 29 1.77 -4.41 3.64
N ILE A 30 1.80 -3.56 2.60
CA ILE A 30 2.34 -3.91 1.27
C ILE A 30 3.77 -4.41 1.39
N VAL A 31 4.66 -3.64 2.01
CA VAL A 31 6.09 -4.00 2.16
C VAL A 31 6.25 -5.36 2.83
N ARG A 32 5.51 -5.61 3.92
CA ARG A 32 5.55 -6.87 4.66
C ARG A 32 5.11 -8.06 3.78
N TYR A 33 3.97 -7.95 3.11
CA TYR A 33 3.41 -9.05 2.34
C TYR A 33 4.14 -9.33 1.02
N VAL A 34 4.66 -8.30 0.35
CA VAL A 34 5.51 -8.47 -0.85
C VAL A 34 6.79 -9.22 -0.50
N SER A 35 7.42 -8.89 0.63
CA SER A 35 8.63 -9.60 1.10
C SER A 35 8.38 -11.09 1.36
N GLN A 36 7.12 -11.46 1.63
CA GLN A 36 6.68 -12.83 1.91
C GLN A 36 6.01 -13.50 0.72
N ARG A 37 6.24 -12.98 -0.49
CA ARG A 37 5.78 -13.55 -1.77
C ARG A 37 4.29 -13.42 -2.09
N ALA A 38 3.54 -12.56 -1.40
CA ALA A 38 2.14 -12.35 -1.74
C ALA A 38 1.95 -11.34 -2.88
N GLY A 39 0.95 -11.56 -3.74
CA GLY A 39 0.40 -10.55 -4.63
C GLY A 39 -0.53 -9.62 -3.86
N ILE A 40 -0.54 -8.33 -4.22
CA ILE A 40 -1.30 -7.30 -3.50
C ILE A 40 -2.40 -6.74 -4.40
N GLY A 41 -3.64 -6.74 -3.89
CA GLY A 41 -4.74 -5.92 -4.41
C GLY A 41 -5.03 -4.78 -3.46
N ILE A 42 -5.04 -3.54 -3.96
CA ILE A 42 -5.23 -2.34 -3.15
C ILE A 42 -6.54 -1.66 -3.56
N ASN A 43 -7.45 -1.46 -2.62
CA ASN A 43 -8.57 -0.54 -2.81
C ASN A 43 -8.19 0.83 -2.22
N ALA A 44 -7.89 1.79 -3.09
CA ALA A 44 -7.57 3.17 -2.71
C ALA A 44 -8.64 4.18 -3.18
N GLY A 45 -9.85 3.70 -3.48
CA GLY A 45 -10.93 4.54 -4.00
C GLY A 45 -11.54 5.53 -2.99
N ARG A 46 -11.25 5.37 -1.69
CA ARG A 46 -11.72 6.30 -0.65
C ARG A 46 -10.88 7.57 -0.54
N ILE A 47 -9.66 7.58 -1.06
CA ILE A 47 -8.77 8.74 -0.97
C ILE A 47 -9.41 9.91 -1.71
N ARG A 48 -9.54 11.06 -1.04
CA ARG A 48 -10.20 12.25 -1.57
C ARG A 48 -9.49 12.82 -2.80
N ALA A 49 -10.24 13.53 -3.63
CA ALA A 49 -9.73 14.10 -4.88
C ALA A 49 -8.74 15.26 -4.66
N LEU A 50 -8.03 15.65 -5.73
CA LEU A 50 -7.19 16.85 -5.78
C LEU A 50 -8.01 18.09 -5.41
N GLY A 51 -7.45 18.99 -4.58
CA GLY A 51 -8.11 20.24 -4.18
C GLY A 51 -9.15 20.09 -3.07
N SER A 52 -9.38 18.87 -2.57
CA SER A 52 -10.20 18.67 -1.37
C SER A 52 -9.57 19.34 -0.16
N GLU A 53 -10.39 19.85 0.76
CA GLU A 53 -9.91 20.54 1.94
C GLU A 53 -9.16 19.59 2.90
N ILE A 54 -8.05 20.09 3.46
CA ILE A 54 -7.37 19.48 4.59
C ILE A 54 -7.46 20.47 5.74
N ARG A 55 -8.00 20.02 6.88
CA ARG A 55 -8.11 20.80 8.14
C ARG A 55 -8.68 22.21 7.92
N GLY A 56 -9.78 22.32 7.16
CA GLY A 56 -10.45 23.61 6.92
C GLY A 56 -9.65 24.59 6.05
N GLY A 57 -8.74 24.10 5.20
CA GLY A 57 -7.99 24.92 4.25
C GLY A 57 -6.54 25.21 4.64
N GLU A 58 -6.02 24.62 5.73
CA GLU A 58 -4.61 24.74 6.12
C GLU A 58 -3.65 24.14 5.09
N ALA A 59 -4.10 23.13 4.33
CA ALA A 59 -3.30 22.49 3.30
C ALA A 59 -4.16 22.08 2.10
N PHE A 60 -3.50 22.03 0.94
CA PHE A 60 -4.11 21.58 -0.30
C PHE A 60 -3.88 20.08 -0.48
N HIS A 61 -4.97 19.31 -0.66
CA HIS A 61 -4.85 17.90 -0.98
C HIS A 61 -4.31 17.72 -2.40
N THR A 62 -3.16 17.05 -2.55
CA THR A 62 -2.44 16.86 -3.82
C THR A 62 -3.00 15.74 -4.70
N GLY A 63 -4.14 15.17 -4.30
CA GLY A 63 -4.87 14.14 -5.04
C GLY A 63 -4.32 12.73 -4.84
N CYS A 64 -4.87 11.76 -5.58
CA CYS A 64 -4.55 10.35 -5.39
C CYS A 64 -3.23 9.92 -6.06
N ILE A 65 -2.78 10.64 -7.09
CA ILE A 65 -1.61 10.24 -7.90
C ILE A 65 -0.33 10.10 -7.06
N PRO A 66 0.02 11.05 -6.16
CA PRO A 66 1.18 10.88 -5.28
C PRO A 66 1.08 9.64 -4.38
N PHE A 67 -0.11 9.35 -3.84
CA PHE A 67 -0.33 8.16 -3.03
C PHE A 67 -0.22 6.87 -3.83
N TYR A 68 -0.69 6.85 -5.08
CA TYR A 68 -0.54 5.70 -5.96
C TYR A 68 0.93 5.45 -6.32
N LYS A 69 1.70 6.52 -6.56
CA LYS A 69 3.16 6.41 -6.74
C LYS A 69 3.83 5.86 -5.47
N TYR A 70 3.39 6.28 -4.29
CA TYR A 70 3.88 5.76 -3.02
C TYR A 70 3.57 4.27 -2.83
N PHE A 71 2.35 3.83 -3.15
CA PHE A 71 2.02 2.41 -3.13
C PHE A 71 2.80 1.61 -4.17
N GLN A 72 3.04 2.17 -5.36
CA GLN A 72 3.86 1.52 -6.39
C GLN A 72 5.29 1.29 -5.90
N THR A 73 5.93 2.29 -5.28
CA THR A 73 7.27 2.11 -4.73
C THR A 73 7.27 1.12 -3.56
N ALA A 74 6.22 1.10 -2.72
CA ALA A 74 6.05 0.09 -1.69
C ALA A 74 5.88 -1.34 -2.25
N VAL A 75 5.18 -1.50 -3.39
CA VAL A 75 5.03 -2.80 -4.06
C VAL A 75 6.37 -3.27 -4.65
N LYS A 76 7.19 -2.35 -5.15
CA LYS A 76 8.46 -2.66 -5.84
C LYS A 76 9.69 -2.58 -4.92
N CYS A 77 9.53 -2.31 -3.63
CA CYS A 77 10.66 -2.14 -2.71
C CYS A 77 11.41 -3.44 -2.41
N CYS A 78 10.77 -4.59 -2.64
CA CYS A 78 11.35 -5.92 -2.41
C CYS A 78 11.00 -6.83 -3.58
N SER A 79 11.94 -7.67 -4.01
CA SER A 79 11.59 -8.78 -4.88
C SER A 79 10.69 -9.75 -4.11
N GLN A 80 9.75 -10.38 -4.79
CA GLN A 80 8.80 -11.36 -4.29
C GLN A 80 9.57 -12.63 -3.85
N GLY A 81 10.33 -12.53 -2.75
CA GLY A 81 11.24 -13.52 -2.20
C GLY A 81 12.28 -14.05 -3.20
N GLY A 82 12.86 -13.17 -4.03
CA GLY A 82 13.89 -13.50 -5.02
C GLY A 82 13.40 -14.13 -6.32
N VAL A 83 12.08 -14.31 -6.49
CA VAL A 83 11.52 -15.04 -7.65
C VAL A 83 11.00 -14.10 -8.74
N ARG A 84 10.42 -12.95 -8.36
CA ARG A 84 9.79 -11.98 -9.29
C ARG A 84 9.95 -10.56 -8.74
N GLY A 85 10.10 -9.56 -9.62
CA GLY A 85 10.29 -8.14 -9.29
C GLY A 85 9.13 -7.28 -9.74
#